data_AF-A0A1Z9M9C1-F1
#
_entry.id   AF-A0A1Z9M9C1-F1
#
_cell.length_a   1.000
_cell.length_b   1.000
_cell.length_c   1.000
_cell.angle_alpha   90.00
_cell.angle_beta   90.00
_cell.angle_gamma   90.00
#
_symmetry.space_group_name_H-M   'P 1'
#
loop_
_entity.id
_entity.type
_entity.pdbx_description
1 polymer ?
#
loop_
_entity_poly.entity_id
_entity_poly.type
_entity_poly.pdbx_seq_one_letter_code
_entity_poly.pdbx_strand_id
1 'polypeptide(L)'
;MSKEIYNKFAGIQISPISFIDEGVDSVLDTLQNRVGINVLLIGTVSWLGLKSGRSVSWKIDGWPDHGIPEPFAMKGGAYFDPDPKFYNKTFIKNFKAQDKEMINNDVLKMVIPKAKERGMKIFIELMEPFFNYAGHGSSTGVDLPNLVQCMEVDVFGKISSSPSTSNLDYRNWILSMIEDQVANYDIDGVMWCNERYSPLDQLFRGNAPGDFSNQFLLEASQNNLNIPKIKDSLKYMYDFFSEIRNGKKFVDGNFIEFFRHLFEKPEILEWEKFWLQRNKDLDKEIYGLVKWVNPNLSFGLNVWNRNHFNLIRKIQWPWKEQVEYSDWVKPITYQHQSGEIFQREIDIFGKTILNDLSSAELTKVFAKILGINETSFENLTQRGLDPDTYIYTQCKDAVKGVDRGSKVYMGIGIDAPRSSKDQAICTPDIAYRSVLATYKAGGEGFVLSPNYSSMKLSNLDGVAKALKELKIFKNE
;
A
#
# COMPACT_ATOMS: atom_id res chain seq x y z
N MET A 1 6.56 20.47 -30.71
CA MET A 1 6.45 19.88 -29.36
C MET A 1 6.27 18.38 -29.56
N SER A 2 7.12 17.55 -28.98
CA SER A 2 7.09 16.10 -29.22
C SER A 2 5.83 15.47 -28.60
N LYS A 3 5.27 14.47 -29.29
CA LYS A 3 4.13 13.64 -28.85
C LYS A 3 4.40 12.96 -27.50
N GLU A 4 5.67 12.85 -27.08
CA GLU A 4 6.11 12.29 -25.81
C GLU A 4 5.74 13.11 -24.57
N ILE A 5 5.67 14.44 -24.64
CA ILE A 5 5.37 15.28 -23.47
C ILE A 5 3.93 15.06 -22.98
N TYR A 6 2.99 14.80 -23.89
CA TYR A 6 1.58 14.52 -23.60
C TYR A 6 1.31 13.08 -23.12
N ASN A 7 2.34 12.21 -23.10
CA ASN A 7 2.22 10.78 -22.76
C ASN A 7 2.78 10.43 -21.37
N LYS A 8 3.06 11.42 -20.50
CA LYS A 8 3.49 11.17 -19.12
C LYS A 8 2.38 10.47 -18.33
N PHE A 9 2.76 9.60 -17.39
CA PHE A 9 1.80 8.82 -16.60
C PHE A 9 1.13 9.71 -15.54
N ALA A 10 -0.12 10.09 -15.76
CA ALA A 10 -0.94 10.86 -14.83
C ALA A 10 -2.11 9.97 -14.37
N GLY A 11 -1.85 9.20 -13.31
CA GLY A 11 -2.77 8.20 -12.79
C GLY A 11 -3.64 8.69 -11.64
N ILE A 12 -4.80 8.07 -11.46
CA ILE A 12 -5.64 8.23 -10.26
C ILE A 12 -6.18 6.88 -9.80
N GLN A 13 -6.15 6.64 -8.49
CA GLN A 13 -6.85 5.53 -7.87
C GLN A 13 -8.33 5.85 -7.70
N ILE A 14 -9.19 4.95 -8.18
CA ILE A 14 -10.64 5.16 -8.17
C ILE A 14 -11.35 3.84 -7.90
N SER A 15 -12.46 3.88 -7.18
CA SER A 15 -13.26 2.70 -6.87
C SER A 15 -14.64 2.75 -7.53
N PRO A 16 -15.38 1.62 -7.57
CA PRO A 16 -16.64 1.53 -8.32
C PRO A 16 -17.69 2.56 -7.91
N ILE A 17 -17.71 2.95 -6.63
CA ILE A 17 -18.73 3.87 -6.11
C ILE A 17 -18.79 5.18 -6.89
N SER A 18 -17.65 5.74 -7.30
CA SER A 18 -17.63 6.98 -8.07
C SER A 18 -18.32 6.83 -9.42
N PHE A 19 -18.18 5.70 -10.09
CA PHE A 19 -18.85 5.45 -11.37
C PHE A 19 -20.35 5.18 -11.21
N ILE A 20 -20.77 4.59 -10.08
CA ILE A 20 -22.17 4.28 -9.78
C ILE A 20 -22.93 5.55 -9.38
N ASP A 21 -22.32 6.35 -8.53
CA ASP A 21 -22.87 7.59 -7.96
C ASP A 21 -22.93 8.71 -9.01
N GLU A 22 -21.80 8.97 -9.67
CA GLU A 22 -21.64 10.15 -10.53
C GLU A 22 -21.87 9.84 -12.03
N GLY A 23 -21.86 8.55 -12.39
CA GLY A 23 -21.94 8.08 -13.77
C GLY A 23 -20.58 8.01 -14.47
N VAL A 24 -20.38 6.97 -15.30
CA VAL A 24 -19.09 6.70 -15.96
C VAL A 24 -18.60 7.89 -16.80
N ASP A 25 -19.42 8.40 -17.73
CA ASP A 25 -18.99 9.48 -18.63
C ASP A 25 -18.64 10.76 -17.87
N SER A 26 -19.45 11.15 -16.86
CA SER A 26 -19.22 12.35 -16.04
C SER A 26 -17.88 12.30 -15.29
N VAL A 27 -17.57 11.15 -14.67
CA VAL A 27 -16.31 10.93 -13.98
C VAL A 27 -15.14 11.01 -14.95
N LEU A 28 -15.22 10.29 -16.07
CA LEU A 28 -14.14 10.28 -17.06
C LEU A 28 -13.89 11.68 -17.66
N ASP A 29 -14.95 12.41 -17.99
CA ASP A 29 -14.86 13.77 -18.52
C ASP A 29 -14.26 14.74 -17.49
N THR A 30 -14.64 14.60 -16.22
CA THR A 30 -14.05 15.40 -15.13
C THR A 30 -12.56 15.11 -14.99
N LEU A 31 -12.17 13.84 -14.89
CA LEU A 31 -10.78 13.45 -14.70
C LEU A 31 -9.91 13.84 -15.89
N GLN A 32 -10.39 13.66 -17.12
CA GLN A 32 -9.65 14.02 -18.32
C GLN A 32 -9.59 15.54 -18.53
N ASN A 33 -10.73 16.22 -18.53
CA ASN A 33 -10.84 17.61 -19.02
C ASN A 33 -10.59 18.67 -17.94
N ARG A 34 -10.88 18.36 -16.67
CA ARG A 34 -10.59 19.29 -15.56
C ARG A 34 -9.20 19.03 -14.99
N VAL A 35 -8.86 17.77 -14.75
CA VAL A 35 -7.66 17.41 -13.98
C VAL A 35 -6.46 17.07 -14.87
N GLY A 36 -6.67 16.48 -16.04
CA GLY A 36 -5.59 16.03 -16.94
C GLY A 36 -5.10 14.61 -16.66
N ILE A 37 -5.96 13.77 -16.06
CA ILE A 37 -5.69 12.34 -15.85
C ILE A 37 -5.79 11.58 -17.17
N ASN A 38 -4.87 10.64 -17.39
CA ASN A 38 -4.86 9.76 -18.54
C ASN A 38 -4.80 8.26 -18.20
N VAL A 39 -4.62 7.91 -16.92
CA VAL A 39 -4.62 6.50 -16.46
C VAL A 39 -5.56 6.35 -15.26
N LEU A 40 -6.46 5.36 -15.33
CA LEU A 40 -7.31 4.96 -14.20
C LEU A 40 -6.71 3.71 -13.56
N LEU A 41 -6.54 3.73 -12.23
CA LEU A 41 -6.20 2.57 -11.43
C LEU A 41 -7.46 2.18 -10.65
N ILE A 42 -8.20 1.22 -11.20
CA ILE A 42 -9.54 0.87 -10.72
C ILE A 42 -9.40 -0.20 -9.65
N GLY A 43 -9.84 0.09 -8.42
CA GLY A 43 -9.93 -0.92 -7.37
C GLY A 43 -10.96 -1.99 -7.75
N THR A 44 -10.52 -3.22 -8.00
CA THR A 44 -11.41 -4.30 -8.49
C THR A 44 -11.80 -5.31 -7.41
N VAL A 45 -11.09 -5.34 -6.29
CA VAL A 45 -11.44 -6.16 -5.11
C VAL A 45 -11.09 -5.40 -3.86
N SER A 46 -12.01 -5.29 -2.89
CA SER A 46 -11.72 -4.66 -1.60
C SER A 46 -12.77 -4.97 -0.54
N TRP A 47 -12.33 -5.03 0.73
CA TRP A 47 -13.16 -5.00 1.95
C TRP A 47 -12.77 -3.83 2.88
N LEU A 48 -12.16 -2.80 2.31
CA LEU A 48 -11.70 -1.64 3.06
C LEU A 48 -12.63 -0.48 2.80
N GLY A 49 -13.18 0.13 3.86
CA GLY A 49 -14.10 1.26 3.74
C GLY A 49 -13.51 2.42 2.93
N LEU A 50 -12.20 2.66 3.08
CA LEU A 50 -11.43 3.65 2.31
C LEU A 50 -11.52 3.45 0.77
N LYS A 51 -11.69 2.20 0.33
CA LYS A 51 -11.67 1.79 -1.08
C LYS A 51 -13.04 1.34 -1.57
N SER A 52 -13.91 0.87 -0.69
CA SER A 52 -15.24 0.36 -1.05
C SER A 52 -16.32 1.44 -1.00
N GLY A 53 -16.09 2.54 -0.27
CA GLY A 53 -17.10 3.56 -0.01
C GLY A 53 -16.71 4.99 -0.35
N ARG A 54 -17.56 5.92 0.08
CA ARG A 54 -17.29 7.36 0.09
C ARG A 54 -16.32 7.72 1.23
N SER A 55 -15.85 8.96 1.27
CA SER A 55 -14.86 9.43 2.26
C SER A 55 -15.21 9.01 3.70
N VAL A 56 -14.35 8.20 4.34
CA VAL A 56 -14.55 7.71 5.72
C VAL A 56 -14.32 8.78 6.79
N SER A 57 -13.63 9.87 6.45
CA SER A 57 -13.34 10.99 7.35
C SER A 57 -14.33 12.14 7.19
N TRP A 58 -15.48 11.95 6.51
CA TRP A 58 -16.47 13.02 6.26
C TRP A 58 -16.91 13.79 7.51
N LYS A 59 -16.93 13.15 8.69
CA LYS A 59 -17.26 13.79 9.98
C LYS A 59 -16.23 14.86 10.40
N ILE A 60 -14.99 14.74 9.91
CA ILE A 60 -13.87 15.62 10.21
C ILE A 60 -13.61 16.56 9.02
N ASP A 61 -13.64 16.05 7.79
CA ASP A 61 -13.20 16.74 6.58
C ASP A 61 -14.33 17.37 5.75
N GLY A 62 -15.57 17.06 6.10
CA GLY A 62 -16.73 17.27 5.23
C GLY A 62 -16.76 16.30 4.06
N TRP A 63 -17.83 16.37 3.27
CA TRP A 63 -17.91 15.64 2.01
C TRP A 63 -17.03 16.29 0.92
N PRO A 64 -16.54 15.50 -0.05
CA PRO A 64 -16.02 16.04 -1.29
C PRO A 64 -17.02 16.95 -2.01
N ASP A 65 -16.51 17.83 -2.87
CA ASP A 65 -17.27 18.80 -3.67
C ASP A 65 -17.87 18.18 -4.97
N HIS A 66 -18.02 16.87 -5.00
CA HIS A 66 -18.62 16.08 -6.08
C HIS A 66 -19.19 14.75 -5.55
N GLY A 67 -20.06 14.10 -6.34
CA GLY A 67 -20.81 12.91 -5.94
C GLY A 67 -21.82 13.15 -4.83
N ILE A 68 -22.58 12.11 -4.50
CA ILE A 68 -23.62 12.18 -3.46
C ILE A 68 -22.96 12.33 -2.08
N PRO A 69 -23.33 13.38 -1.30
CA PRO A 69 -22.74 13.68 0.01
C PRO A 69 -23.42 12.85 1.13
N GLU A 70 -23.46 11.53 0.96
CA GLU A 70 -24.07 10.62 1.92
C GLU A 70 -23.12 9.48 2.30
N PRO A 71 -23.18 8.97 3.55
CA PRO A 71 -22.44 7.79 3.93
C PRO A 71 -22.85 6.61 3.07
N PHE A 72 -21.88 6.06 2.36
CA PHE A 72 -22.08 4.88 1.55
C PHE A 72 -20.90 3.93 1.81
N ALA A 73 -21.20 2.82 2.48
CA ALA A 73 -20.21 1.81 2.85
C ALA A 73 -20.64 0.46 2.28
N MET A 74 -19.97 0.05 1.21
CA MET A 74 -20.09 -1.30 0.69
C MET A 74 -19.41 -2.28 1.64
N LYS A 75 -20.02 -3.46 1.81
CA LYS A 75 -19.42 -4.59 2.53
C LYS A 75 -18.13 -5.03 1.85
N GLY A 76 -18.08 -4.98 0.53
CA GLY A 76 -16.89 -5.32 -0.25
C GLY A 76 -16.96 -6.69 -0.93
N GLY A 77 -15.85 -7.07 -1.55
CA GLY A 77 -15.73 -8.21 -2.43
C GLY A 77 -15.10 -7.84 -3.76
N ALA A 78 -15.23 -8.73 -4.75
CA ALA A 78 -14.88 -8.47 -6.13
C ALA A 78 -15.97 -7.63 -6.83
N TYR A 79 -15.52 -6.56 -7.47
CA TYR A 79 -16.35 -5.61 -8.21
C TYR A 79 -16.41 -5.91 -9.71
N PHE A 80 -15.78 -7.00 -10.14
CA PHE A 80 -15.87 -7.60 -11.48
C PHE A 80 -16.60 -8.94 -11.37
N ASP A 81 -16.90 -9.62 -12.48
CA ASP A 81 -17.53 -10.95 -12.46
C ASP A 81 -16.46 -12.06 -12.48
N PRO A 82 -16.16 -12.73 -11.35
CA PRO A 82 -15.12 -13.76 -11.35
C PRO A 82 -15.52 -14.94 -12.23
N ASP A 83 -14.62 -15.36 -13.13
CA ASP A 83 -14.83 -16.52 -13.98
C ASP A 83 -14.44 -17.80 -13.23
N PRO A 84 -15.41 -18.68 -12.89
CA PRO A 84 -15.15 -19.86 -12.05
C PRO A 84 -14.06 -20.79 -12.57
N LYS A 85 -13.72 -20.74 -13.87
CA LYS A 85 -12.69 -21.62 -14.46
C LYS A 85 -11.28 -21.39 -13.87
N PHE A 86 -10.98 -20.18 -13.40
CA PHE A 86 -9.67 -19.86 -12.81
C PHE A 86 -9.55 -20.30 -11.35
N TYR A 87 -10.66 -20.39 -10.60
CA TYR A 87 -10.63 -20.60 -9.15
C TYR A 87 -10.68 -22.08 -8.73
N ASN A 88 -10.22 -23.00 -9.57
CA ASN A 88 -10.29 -24.43 -9.29
C ASN A 88 -9.24 -24.94 -8.28
N LYS A 89 -8.17 -24.15 -8.03
CA LYS A 89 -7.08 -24.49 -7.09
C LYS A 89 -7.23 -23.85 -5.71
N THR A 90 -8.41 -23.33 -5.41
CA THR A 90 -8.73 -22.73 -4.11
C THR A 90 -10.16 -23.07 -3.72
N PHE A 91 -10.43 -23.25 -2.42
CA PHE A 91 -11.80 -23.30 -1.93
C PHE A 91 -12.47 -21.91 -1.88
N ILE A 92 -11.71 -20.82 -1.98
CA ILE A 92 -12.22 -19.44 -1.91
C ILE A 92 -12.83 -19.06 -3.26
N LYS A 93 -14.15 -19.27 -3.39
CA LYS A 93 -14.90 -19.04 -4.65
C LYS A 93 -16.01 -18.01 -4.51
N ASN A 94 -16.57 -17.84 -3.32
CA ASN A 94 -17.68 -16.94 -3.07
C ASN A 94 -17.17 -15.60 -2.52
N PHE A 95 -16.68 -14.74 -3.41
CA PHE A 95 -16.11 -13.43 -3.04
C PHE A 95 -16.57 -12.27 -3.93
N LYS A 96 -17.52 -12.50 -4.87
CA LYS A 96 -18.20 -11.42 -5.60
C LYS A 96 -18.93 -10.51 -4.61
N ALA A 97 -18.79 -9.20 -4.77
CA ALA A 97 -19.48 -8.23 -3.94
C ALA A 97 -21.01 -8.44 -4.05
N GLN A 98 -21.66 -8.60 -2.89
CA GLN A 98 -23.11 -8.81 -2.76
C GLN A 98 -23.86 -7.51 -2.45
N ASP A 99 -23.14 -6.39 -2.40
CA ASP A 99 -23.73 -5.05 -2.29
C ASP A 99 -24.72 -4.82 -3.44
N LYS A 100 -25.87 -4.18 -3.15
CA LYS A 100 -26.98 -4.00 -4.12
C LYS A 100 -26.49 -3.32 -5.41
N GLU A 101 -25.51 -2.45 -5.27
CA GLU A 101 -24.94 -1.64 -6.33
C GLU A 101 -23.95 -2.42 -7.20
N MET A 102 -23.43 -3.56 -6.72
CA MET A 102 -22.44 -4.37 -7.44
C MET A 102 -22.88 -5.80 -7.76
N ILE A 103 -23.95 -6.31 -7.15
CA ILE A 103 -24.39 -7.71 -7.34
C ILE A 103 -24.65 -8.05 -8.82
N ASN A 104 -25.13 -7.09 -9.61
CA ASN A 104 -25.41 -7.24 -11.04
C ASN A 104 -24.48 -6.41 -11.94
N ASN A 105 -23.41 -5.82 -11.38
CA ASN A 105 -22.52 -4.92 -12.10
C ASN A 105 -21.08 -5.43 -12.10
N ASP A 106 -20.37 -5.10 -13.17
CA ASP A 106 -18.95 -5.34 -13.35
C ASP A 106 -18.28 -4.02 -13.71
N VAL A 107 -17.47 -3.49 -12.78
CA VAL A 107 -16.85 -2.17 -12.92
C VAL A 107 -15.96 -2.09 -14.15
N LEU A 108 -15.28 -3.18 -14.52
CA LEU A 108 -14.38 -3.19 -15.67
C LEU A 108 -15.18 -3.16 -16.98
N LYS A 109 -16.27 -3.93 -17.09
CA LYS A 109 -17.18 -3.89 -18.26
C LYS A 109 -17.85 -2.52 -18.42
N MET A 110 -18.18 -1.86 -17.31
CA MET A 110 -18.78 -0.52 -17.32
C MET A 110 -17.81 0.54 -17.83
N VAL A 111 -16.54 0.49 -17.40
CA VAL A 111 -15.60 1.61 -17.56
C VAL A 111 -14.70 1.46 -18.80
N ILE A 112 -14.22 0.25 -19.11
CA ILE A 112 -13.21 0.04 -20.17
C ILE A 112 -13.64 0.64 -21.52
N PRO A 113 -14.85 0.37 -22.06
CA PRO A 113 -15.23 0.90 -23.38
C PRO A 113 -15.19 2.44 -23.42
N LYS A 114 -15.73 3.08 -22.37
CA LYS A 114 -15.81 4.54 -22.26
C LYS A 114 -14.47 5.23 -22.03
N ALA A 115 -13.55 4.56 -21.33
CA ALA A 115 -12.19 5.04 -21.14
C ALA A 115 -11.36 4.94 -22.43
N LYS A 116 -11.50 3.83 -23.17
CA LYS A 116 -10.81 3.63 -24.45
C LYS A 116 -11.28 4.62 -25.53
N GLU A 117 -12.58 4.95 -25.58
CA GLU A 117 -13.12 6.04 -26.44
C GLU A 117 -12.39 7.38 -26.21
N ARG A 118 -11.92 7.62 -24.97
CA ARG A 118 -11.19 8.83 -24.55
C ARG A 118 -9.67 8.68 -24.61
N GLY A 119 -9.15 7.53 -25.05
CA GLY A 119 -7.71 7.24 -25.07
C GLY A 119 -7.08 7.11 -23.68
N MET A 120 -7.87 6.89 -22.64
CA MET A 120 -7.38 6.66 -21.27
C MET A 120 -6.95 5.20 -21.10
N LYS A 121 -5.89 4.99 -20.30
CA LYS A 121 -5.40 3.66 -19.95
C LYS A 121 -6.10 3.14 -18.70
N ILE A 122 -6.34 1.83 -18.65
CA ILE A 122 -6.96 1.15 -17.52
C ILE A 122 -5.97 0.21 -16.86
N PHE A 123 -5.75 0.39 -15.56
CA PHE A 123 -5.01 -0.52 -14.72
C PHE A 123 -5.95 -1.09 -13.67
N ILE A 124 -5.88 -2.39 -13.41
CA ILE A 124 -6.50 -2.92 -12.20
C ILE A 124 -5.62 -2.54 -11.01
N GLU A 125 -6.24 -2.08 -9.93
CA GLU A 125 -5.64 -1.98 -8.62
C GLU A 125 -6.12 -3.15 -7.78
N LEU A 126 -5.18 -4.01 -7.38
CA LEU A 126 -5.43 -5.05 -6.40
C LEU A 126 -4.49 -4.85 -5.21
N MET A 127 -5.09 -4.52 -4.07
CA MET A 127 -4.41 -4.59 -2.79
C MET A 127 -4.69 -5.95 -2.18
N GLU A 128 -3.72 -6.50 -1.45
CA GLU A 128 -3.94 -7.70 -0.65
C GLU A 128 -5.21 -7.52 0.22
N PRO A 129 -6.23 -8.40 0.07
CA PRO A 129 -7.55 -8.21 0.66
C PRO A 129 -7.64 -8.01 2.19
N PHE A 130 -6.59 -8.37 2.92
CA PHE A 130 -6.53 -8.36 4.39
C PHE A 130 -5.63 -7.27 4.93
N PHE A 131 -5.31 -6.31 4.07
CA PHE A 131 -4.60 -5.11 4.40
C PHE A 131 -5.33 -4.31 5.51
N ASN A 132 -4.73 -4.24 6.71
CA ASN A 132 -5.33 -3.56 7.87
C ASN A 132 -4.80 -2.11 8.00
N TYR A 133 -5.60 -1.13 7.57
CA TYR A 133 -5.31 0.28 7.84
C TYR A 133 -5.76 0.66 9.25
N ALA A 134 -4.80 0.93 10.15
CA ALA A 134 -5.11 1.37 11.50
C ALA A 134 -5.91 2.68 11.48
N GLY A 135 -7.13 2.67 12.02
CA GLY A 135 -7.99 3.85 12.17
C GLY A 135 -8.96 4.15 11.01
N HIS A 136 -8.93 3.39 9.91
CA HIS A 136 -9.83 3.63 8.76
C HIS A 136 -10.80 2.49 8.44
N GLY A 137 -10.86 1.48 9.32
CA GLY A 137 -11.87 0.42 9.31
C GLY A 137 -11.78 -0.54 8.12
N SER A 138 -11.64 -1.84 8.39
CA SER A 138 -12.25 -2.82 7.47
C SER A 138 -13.74 -2.51 7.42
N SER A 139 -14.39 -2.56 6.25
CA SER A 139 -15.85 -2.64 6.22
C SER A 139 -16.25 -3.95 6.90
N THR A 140 -16.55 -3.88 8.20
CA THR A 140 -17.32 -4.91 8.93
C THR A 140 -16.89 -6.36 8.68
N GLY A 141 -15.62 -6.73 8.90
CA GLY A 141 -15.16 -8.13 8.78
C GLY A 141 -15.20 -8.68 7.35
N VAL A 142 -14.17 -9.43 6.98
CA VAL A 142 -14.15 -10.08 5.67
C VAL A 142 -14.99 -11.36 5.76
N ASP A 143 -16.22 -11.31 5.24
CA ASP A 143 -17.15 -12.44 5.22
C ASP A 143 -16.81 -13.42 4.09
N LEU A 144 -15.68 -14.13 4.24
CA LEU A 144 -15.27 -15.21 3.37
C LEU A 144 -15.39 -16.55 4.12
N PRO A 145 -16.27 -17.47 3.69
CA PRO A 145 -16.43 -18.77 4.33
C PRO A 145 -15.10 -19.52 4.42
N ASN A 146 -14.84 -20.14 5.58
CA ASN A 146 -13.66 -20.96 5.86
C ASN A 146 -12.30 -20.24 5.78
N LEU A 147 -12.27 -18.92 5.61
CA LEU A 147 -11.04 -18.15 5.55
C LEU A 147 -10.11 -18.37 6.75
N VAL A 148 -10.68 -18.65 7.93
CA VAL A 148 -9.92 -18.97 9.15
C VAL A 148 -8.90 -20.10 8.94
N GLN A 149 -9.14 -21.01 7.99
CA GLN A 149 -8.23 -22.11 7.63
C GLN A 149 -6.97 -21.64 6.89
N CYS A 150 -7.01 -20.44 6.31
CA CYS A 150 -5.89 -19.82 5.62
C CYS A 150 -5.03 -18.92 6.52
N MET A 151 -5.43 -18.70 7.76
CA MET A 151 -4.79 -17.73 8.65
C MET A 151 -3.38 -18.17 9.08
N GLU A 152 -2.49 -17.20 9.27
CA GLU A 152 -1.21 -17.44 9.91
C GLU A 152 -1.44 -17.99 11.33
N VAL A 153 -0.47 -18.75 11.83
CA VAL A 153 -0.44 -19.21 13.22
C VAL A 153 0.75 -18.56 13.92
N ASP A 154 0.57 -18.01 15.11
CA ASP A 154 1.68 -17.42 15.86
C ASP A 154 2.58 -18.50 16.50
N VAL A 155 3.71 -18.06 17.06
CA VAL A 155 4.68 -18.95 17.73
C VAL A 155 4.10 -19.75 18.92
N PHE A 156 2.95 -19.34 19.45
CA PHE A 156 2.22 -20.01 20.53
C PHE A 156 1.10 -20.93 20.04
N GLY A 157 0.90 -21.03 18.73
CA GLY A 157 -0.14 -21.88 18.14
C GLY A 157 -1.51 -21.19 18.03
N LYS A 158 -1.60 -19.88 18.23
CA LYS A 158 -2.86 -19.14 18.09
C LYS A 158 -3.05 -18.66 16.67
N ILE A 159 -4.30 -18.66 16.22
CA ILE A 159 -4.67 -18.12 14.92
C ILE A 159 -4.48 -16.60 14.93
N SER A 160 -3.76 -16.09 13.93
CA SER A 160 -3.44 -14.69 13.69
C SER A 160 -4.58 -13.94 12.97
N SER A 161 -4.41 -12.64 12.76
CA SER A 161 -5.33 -11.76 12.06
C SER A 161 -5.05 -11.57 10.56
N SER A 162 -4.00 -12.20 10.02
CA SER A 162 -3.67 -12.16 8.59
C SER A 162 -3.60 -13.58 8.00
N PRO A 163 -4.00 -13.79 6.72
CA PRO A 163 -3.82 -15.06 6.02
C PRO A 163 -2.34 -15.38 5.81
N SER A 164 -1.94 -16.64 5.79
CA SER A 164 -0.60 -17.03 5.36
C SER A 164 -0.45 -16.85 3.86
N THR A 165 0.56 -16.11 3.41
CA THR A 165 0.91 -16.03 1.98
C THR A 165 1.44 -17.36 1.42
N SER A 166 1.78 -18.32 2.28
CA SER A 166 2.23 -19.66 1.88
C SER A 166 1.08 -20.67 1.88
N ASN A 167 -0.06 -20.39 2.53
CA ASN A 167 -1.24 -21.25 2.41
C ASN A 167 -1.69 -21.35 0.95
N LEU A 168 -1.80 -22.58 0.43
CA LEU A 168 -2.02 -22.83 -1.00
C LEU A 168 -3.36 -22.26 -1.49
N ASP A 169 -4.45 -22.41 -0.73
CA ASP A 169 -5.76 -21.88 -1.12
C ASP A 169 -5.76 -20.35 -1.19
N TYR A 170 -5.14 -19.69 -0.21
CA TYR A 170 -5.04 -18.23 -0.20
C TYR A 170 -4.14 -17.70 -1.32
N ARG A 171 -2.96 -18.30 -1.48
CA ARG A 171 -2.00 -17.91 -2.51
C ARG A 171 -2.57 -18.13 -3.92
N ASN A 172 -3.18 -19.30 -4.16
CA ASN A 172 -3.85 -19.59 -5.43
C ASN A 172 -5.04 -18.66 -5.68
N TRP A 173 -5.77 -18.24 -4.64
CA TRP A 173 -6.87 -17.29 -4.81
C TRP A 173 -6.38 -15.93 -5.31
N ILE A 174 -5.29 -15.39 -4.73
CA ILE A 174 -4.67 -14.14 -5.21
C ILE A 174 -4.20 -14.28 -6.66
N LEU A 175 -3.48 -15.36 -6.99
CA LEU A 175 -3.01 -15.62 -8.35
C LEU A 175 -4.19 -15.76 -9.33
N SER A 176 -5.26 -16.45 -8.94
CA SER A 176 -6.46 -16.64 -9.78
C SER A 176 -7.17 -15.31 -10.03
N MET A 177 -7.29 -14.42 -9.03
CA MET A 177 -7.89 -13.10 -9.22
C MET A 177 -7.11 -12.25 -10.22
N ILE A 178 -5.78 -12.33 -10.21
CA ILE A 178 -4.94 -11.64 -11.19
C ILE A 178 -5.10 -12.27 -12.58
N GLU A 179 -4.97 -13.60 -12.69
CA GLU A 179 -5.06 -14.32 -13.96
C GLU A 179 -6.39 -14.06 -14.66
N ASP A 180 -7.50 -14.16 -13.92
CA ASP A 180 -8.85 -13.94 -14.42
C ASP A 180 -8.99 -12.55 -15.07
N GLN A 181 -8.60 -11.50 -14.33
CA GLN A 181 -8.72 -10.13 -14.84
C GLN A 181 -7.79 -9.87 -16.02
N VAL A 182 -6.57 -10.40 -16.00
CA VAL A 182 -5.59 -10.25 -17.08
C VAL A 182 -5.99 -10.99 -18.35
N ALA A 183 -6.64 -12.15 -18.21
CA ALA A 183 -7.07 -12.97 -19.34
C ALA A 183 -8.38 -12.52 -19.97
N ASN A 184 -9.30 -11.95 -19.18
CA ASN A 184 -10.68 -11.68 -19.62
C ASN A 184 -10.95 -10.21 -19.99
N TYR A 185 -10.08 -9.25 -19.64
CA TYR A 185 -10.36 -7.83 -19.83
C TYR A 185 -9.27 -7.11 -20.65
N ASP A 186 -9.69 -6.16 -21.49
CA ASP A 186 -8.79 -5.28 -22.27
C ASP A 186 -8.23 -4.14 -21.39
N ILE A 187 -7.34 -4.52 -20.47
CA ILE A 187 -6.62 -3.63 -19.57
C ILE A 187 -5.24 -3.27 -20.13
N ASP A 188 -4.62 -2.22 -19.59
CA ASP A 188 -3.27 -1.75 -19.94
C ASP A 188 -2.22 -2.12 -18.89
N GLY A 189 -2.66 -2.53 -17.69
CA GLY A 189 -1.75 -3.04 -16.68
C GLY A 189 -2.38 -3.40 -15.33
N VAL A 190 -1.50 -3.72 -14.39
CA VAL A 190 -1.80 -4.17 -13.04
C VAL A 190 -0.97 -3.36 -12.07
N MET A 191 -1.60 -2.86 -11.01
CA MET A 191 -0.94 -2.38 -9.82
C MET A 191 -1.24 -3.33 -8.66
N TRP A 192 -0.19 -3.90 -8.10
CA TRP A 192 -0.24 -4.81 -6.96
C TRP A 192 0.26 -4.14 -5.69
N CYS A 193 -0.37 -4.44 -4.55
CA CYS A 193 0.06 -3.95 -3.25
C CYS A 193 0.04 -5.05 -2.20
N ASN A 194 1.16 -5.19 -1.46
CA ASN A 194 1.35 -6.14 -0.38
C ASN A 194 1.99 -5.43 0.83
N GLU A 195 1.20 -5.21 1.89
CA GLU A 195 1.61 -4.44 3.07
C GLU A 195 1.45 -5.28 4.34
N ARG A 196 2.51 -5.98 4.72
CA ARG A 196 2.52 -6.90 5.86
C ARG A 196 3.62 -6.59 6.87
N TYR A 197 3.36 -6.94 8.11
CA TYR A 197 4.31 -6.86 9.20
C TYR A 197 5.08 -8.17 9.30
N SER A 198 6.40 -8.08 9.16
CA SER A 198 7.32 -9.21 9.35
C SER A 198 7.30 -9.72 10.80
N PRO A 199 7.81 -10.94 11.08
CA PRO A 199 7.92 -11.46 12.45
C PRO A 199 8.63 -10.49 13.40
N LEU A 200 9.71 -9.85 12.96
CA LEU A 200 10.40 -8.85 13.77
C LEU A 200 9.55 -7.58 13.96
N ASP A 201 8.87 -7.08 12.92
CA ASP A 201 7.91 -5.97 13.08
C ASP A 201 6.81 -6.29 14.09
N GLN A 202 6.28 -7.53 14.06
CA GLN A 202 5.25 -7.99 14.98
C GLN A 202 5.76 -7.93 16.43
N LEU A 203 6.98 -8.41 16.67
CA LEU A 203 7.65 -8.33 17.96
C LEU A 203 7.79 -6.88 18.43
N PHE A 204 8.27 -5.96 17.59
CA PHE A 204 8.38 -4.54 17.94
C PHE A 204 7.03 -3.90 18.33
N ARG A 205 5.94 -4.35 17.71
CA ARG A 205 4.58 -3.88 17.99
C ARG A 205 3.92 -4.57 19.20
N GLY A 206 4.56 -5.57 19.78
CA GLY A 206 4.06 -6.32 20.94
C GLY A 206 3.15 -7.49 20.59
N ASN A 207 3.15 -7.90 19.32
CA ASN A 207 2.42 -9.08 18.86
C ASN A 207 3.32 -10.31 18.91
N ALA A 208 2.72 -11.48 19.09
CA ALA A 208 3.42 -12.75 18.92
C ALA A 208 3.78 -12.95 17.44
N PRO A 209 5.03 -13.33 17.11
CA PRO A 209 5.46 -13.50 15.73
C PRO A 209 4.84 -14.75 15.07
N GLY A 210 4.33 -14.61 13.85
CA GLY A 210 4.01 -15.69 12.91
C GLY A 210 5.14 -15.97 11.90
N ASP A 211 4.96 -16.77 10.85
CA ASP A 211 3.82 -17.61 10.49
C ASP A 211 4.17 -19.10 10.68
N PHE A 212 3.52 -19.78 11.61
CA PHE A 212 3.69 -21.20 11.92
C PHE A 212 2.54 -22.07 11.39
N SER A 213 1.83 -21.61 10.37
CA SER A 213 0.82 -22.41 9.66
C SER A 213 1.45 -23.65 9.02
N ASN A 214 0.65 -24.71 8.81
CA ASN A 214 1.15 -26.01 8.38
C ASN A 214 1.96 -25.95 7.07
N GLN A 215 1.48 -25.18 6.09
CA GLN A 215 2.16 -25.06 4.80
C GLN A 215 3.48 -24.29 4.91
N PHE A 216 3.51 -23.22 5.71
CA PHE A 216 4.74 -22.46 5.96
C PHE A 216 5.79 -23.31 6.69
N LEU A 217 5.36 -24.14 7.65
CA LEU A 217 6.23 -25.12 8.33
C LEU A 217 6.80 -26.16 7.38
N LEU A 218 6.00 -26.65 6.42
CA LEU A 218 6.46 -27.60 5.40
C LEU A 218 7.55 -26.98 4.53
N GLU A 219 7.32 -25.76 4.03
CA GLU A 219 8.29 -25.03 3.21
C GLU A 219 9.57 -24.71 4.01
N ALA A 220 9.45 -24.31 5.28
CA ALA A 220 10.59 -24.08 6.17
C ALA A 220 11.44 -25.35 6.37
N SER A 221 10.77 -26.49 6.57
CA SER A 221 11.44 -27.80 6.71
C SER A 221 12.18 -28.20 5.42
N GLN A 222 11.57 -27.98 4.26
CA GLN A 222 12.19 -28.22 2.95
C GLN A 222 13.42 -27.32 2.72
N ASN A 223 13.49 -26.16 3.36
CA ASN A 223 14.64 -25.25 3.37
C ASN A 223 15.64 -25.53 4.51
N ASN A 224 15.53 -26.68 5.18
CA ASN A 224 16.42 -27.14 6.25
C ASN A 224 16.46 -26.22 7.49
N LEU A 225 15.38 -25.49 7.77
CA LEU A 225 15.30 -24.65 8.97
C LEU A 225 15.03 -25.48 10.23
N ASN A 226 15.71 -25.15 11.33
CA ASN A 226 15.49 -25.78 12.63
C ASN A 226 14.27 -25.18 13.33
N ILE A 227 13.08 -25.65 12.97
CA ILE A 227 11.79 -25.12 13.45
C ILE A 227 11.68 -25.10 14.99
N PRO A 228 12.01 -26.18 15.75
CA PRO A 228 11.97 -26.12 17.22
C PRO A 228 12.84 -25.00 17.78
N LYS A 229 14.09 -24.88 17.31
CA LYS A 229 15.02 -23.85 17.79
C LYS A 229 14.55 -22.44 17.44
N ILE A 230 13.97 -22.25 16.25
CA ILE A 230 13.36 -20.99 15.82
C ILE A 230 12.19 -20.61 16.73
N LYS A 231 11.27 -21.55 17.00
CA LYS A 231 10.14 -21.29 17.91
C LYS A 231 10.61 -20.85 19.29
N ASP A 232 11.58 -21.57 19.85
CA ASP A 232 12.13 -21.24 21.17
C ASP A 232 12.80 -19.85 21.16
N SER A 233 13.49 -19.51 20.07
CA SER A 233 14.17 -18.22 19.91
C SER A 233 13.22 -17.04 19.77
N LEU A 234 12.13 -17.21 19.01
CA LEU A 234 11.11 -16.19 18.87
C LEU A 234 10.27 -15.99 20.14
N LYS A 235 9.98 -17.07 20.89
CA LYS A 235 9.34 -16.96 22.21
C LYS A 235 10.22 -16.19 23.18
N TYR A 236 11.50 -16.50 23.19
CA TYR A 236 12.48 -15.80 24.02
C TYR A 236 12.56 -14.29 23.68
N MET A 237 12.58 -13.94 22.39
CA MET A 237 12.55 -12.54 21.95
C MET A 237 11.21 -11.87 22.26
N TYR A 238 10.09 -12.59 22.15
CA TYR A 238 8.78 -12.08 22.55
C TYR A 238 8.74 -11.73 24.04
N ASP A 239 9.28 -12.60 24.90
CA ASP A 239 9.37 -12.36 26.34
C ASP A 239 10.22 -11.12 26.64
N PHE A 240 11.36 -10.94 25.96
CA PHE A 240 12.18 -9.72 26.06
C PHE A 240 11.37 -8.44 25.73
N PHE A 241 10.65 -8.42 24.60
CA PHE A 241 9.83 -7.25 24.24
C PHE A 241 8.65 -7.04 25.21
N SER A 242 8.11 -8.11 25.78
CA SER A 242 7.08 -8.05 26.82
C SER A 242 7.62 -7.42 28.10
N GLU A 243 8.81 -7.85 28.56
CA GLU A 243 9.48 -7.30 29.72
C GLU A 243 9.78 -5.80 29.59
N ILE A 244 10.29 -5.36 28.42
CA ILE A 244 10.53 -3.94 28.14
C ILE A 244 9.25 -3.12 28.26
N ARG A 245 8.15 -3.59 27.65
CA ARG A 245 6.86 -2.89 27.71
C ARG A 245 6.29 -2.83 29.12
N ASN A 246 6.60 -3.82 29.95
CA ASN A 246 6.27 -3.84 31.37
C ASN A 246 7.23 -3.02 32.24
N GLY A 247 8.14 -2.24 31.64
CA GLY A 247 9.00 -1.29 32.32
C GLY A 247 10.30 -1.87 32.86
N LYS A 248 10.67 -3.12 32.49
CA LYS A 248 11.97 -3.69 32.86
C LYS A 248 13.09 -2.85 32.24
N LYS A 249 14.10 -2.56 33.05
CA LYS A 249 15.35 -1.91 32.63
C LYS A 249 16.48 -2.93 32.68
N PHE A 250 17.10 -3.19 31.55
CA PHE A 250 18.26 -4.07 31.47
C PHE A 250 19.54 -3.30 31.84
N VAL A 251 20.53 -4.01 32.38
CA VAL A 251 21.74 -3.41 32.98
C VAL A 251 22.48 -2.49 32.01
N ASP A 252 22.66 -2.93 30.77
CA ASP A 252 23.37 -2.16 29.72
C ASP A 252 22.42 -1.45 28.75
N GLY A 253 21.13 -1.33 29.10
CA GLY A 253 20.10 -0.73 28.27
C GLY A 253 19.46 -1.66 27.25
N ASN A 254 18.25 -1.30 26.81
CA ASN A 254 17.40 -2.16 25.99
C ASN A 254 17.97 -2.38 24.58
N PHE A 255 18.64 -1.36 24.01
CA PHE A 255 19.25 -1.46 22.68
C PHE A 255 20.38 -2.49 22.64
N ILE A 256 21.27 -2.46 23.63
CA ILE A 256 22.39 -3.40 23.71
C ILE A 256 21.87 -4.82 23.96
N GLU A 257 20.88 -4.96 24.84
CA GLU A 257 20.29 -6.26 25.15
C GLU A 257 19.58 -6.87 23.93
N PHE A 258 18.86 -6.06 23.14
CA PHE A 258 18.25 -6.51 21.89
C PHE A 258 19.29 -7.15 20.95
N PHE A 259 20.45 -6.51 20.76
CA PHE A 259 21.50 -7.08 19.93
C PHE A 259 22.10 -8.35 20.55
N ARG A 260 22.32 -8.39 21.88
CA ARG A 260 22.79 -9.63 22.54
C ARG A 260 21.86 -10.80 22.27
N HIS A 261 20.55 -10.59 22.33
CA HIS A 261 19.58 -11.63 22.00
C HIS A 261 19.66 -12.06 20.53
N LEU A 262 19.88 -11.15 19.59
CA LEU A 262 20.09 -11.50 18.18
C LEU A 262 21.39 -12.30 17.95
N PHE A 263 22.48 -11.97 18.65
CA PHE A 263 23.75 -12.70 18.55
C PHE A 263 23.67 -14.09 19.21
N GLU A 264 22.94 -14.20 20.32
CA GLU A 264 22.71 -15.47 21.02
C GLU A 264 21.74 -16.38 20.26
N LYS A 265 20.75 -15.78 19.60
CA LYS A 265 19.66 -16.48 18.90
C LYS A 265 19.49 -15.98 17.47
N PRO A 266 20.47 -16.24 16.58
CA PRO A 266 20.41 -15.79 15.18
C PRO A 266 19.22 -16.38 14.41
N GLU A 267 18.60 -17.45 14.90
CA GLU A 267 17.40 -18.08 14.34
C GLU A 267 16.22 -17.11 14.18
N ILE A 268 16.19 -16.03 14.96
CA ILE A 268 15.21 -14.94 14.83
C ILE A 268 15.34 -14.30 13.44
N LEU A 269 16.57 -14.02 13.01
CA LEU A 269 16.87 -13.42 11.71
C LEU A 269 16.75 -14.46 10.57
N GLU A 270 17.00 -15.74 10.84
CA GLU A 270 16.74 -16.81 9.86
C GLU A 270 15.25 -16.88 9.51
N TRP A 271 14.38 -16.84 10.53
CA TRP A 271 12.93 -16.85 10.33
C TRP A 271 12.43 -15.59 9.63
N GLU A 272 12.93 -14.43 10.05
CA GLU A 272 12.66 -13.13 9.42
C GLU A 272 13.00 -13.15 7.93
N LYS A 273 14.19 -13.65 7.58
CA LYS A 273 14.63 -13.77 6.18
C LYS A 273 13.74 -14.71 5.38
N PHE A 274 13.39 -15.87 5.93
CA PHE A 274 12.56 -16.85 5.25
C PHE A 274 11.14 -16.32 5.01
N TRP A 275 10.51 -15.73 6.02
CA TRP A 275 9.21 -15.07 5.89
C TRP A 275 9.23 -13.95 4.84
N LEU A 276 10.27 -13.10 4.86
CA LEU A 276 10.43 -12.02 3.91
C LEU A 276 10.56 -12.55 2.47
N GLN A 277 11.32 -13.62 2.28
CA GLN A 277 11.46 -14.27 0.97
C GLN A 277 10.11 -14.73 0.44
N ARG A 278 9.32 -15.46 1.24
CA ARG A 278 8.00 -15.96 0.83
C ARG A 278 7.00 -14.84 0.54
N ASN A 279 7.08 -13.74 1.29
CA ASN A 279 6.28 -12.55 1.02
C ASN A 279 6.64 -11.91 -0.33
N LYS A 280 7.94 -11.75 -0.62
CA LYS A 280 8.45 -11.24 -1.91
C LYS A 280 8.19 -12.16 -3.08
N ASP A 281 8.22 -13.47 -2.86
CA ASP A 281 7.95 -14.46 -3.91
C ASP A 281 6.52 -14.31 -4.45
N LEU A 282 5.57 -13.86 -3.63
CA LEU A 282 4.21 -13.60 -4.13
C LEU A 282 4.22 -12.49 -5.19
N ASP A 283 4.93 -11.40 -4.92
CA ASP A 283 5.07 -10.30 -5.87
C ASP A 283 5.75 -10.77 -7.17
N LYS A 284 6.79 -11.62 -7.05
CA LYS A 284 7.51 -12.23 -8.19
C LYS A 284 6.62 -13.16 -9.01
N GLU A 285 5.85 -14.02 -8.35
CA GLU A 285 4.91 -14.94 -8.99
C GLU A 285 3.80 -14.19 -9.72
N ILE A 286 3.24 -13.13 -9.12
CA ILE A 286 2.24 -12.29 -9.77
C ILE A 286 2.83 -11.60 -11.00
N TYR A 287 4.03 -11.01 -10.91
CA TYR A 287 4.70 -10.42 -12.07
C TYR A 287 4.88 -11.46 -13.19
N GLY A 288 5.44 -12.63 -12.86
CA GLY A 288 5.65 -13.71 -13.83
C GLY A 288 4.36 -14.17 -14.47
N LEU A 289 3.28 -14.32 -13.69
CA LEU A 289 1.95 -14.68 -14.17
C LEU A 289 1.40 -13.64 -15.15
N VAL A 290 1.45 -12.34 -14.80
CA VAL A 290 0.97 -11.26 -15.68
C VAL A 290 1.73 -11.28 -17.00
N LYS A 291 3.07 -11.41 -16.96
CA LYS A 291 3.91 -11.45 -18.16
C LYS A 291 3.71 -12.71 -18.99
N TRP A 292 3.40 -13.84 -18.35
CA TRP A 292 3.07 -15.08 -19.04
C TRP A 292 1.77 -14.98 -19.82
N VAL A 293 0.70 -14.47 -19.18
CA VAL A 293 -0.61 -14.36 -19.83
C VAL A 293 -0.60 -13.28 -20.91
N ASN A 294 -0.02 -12.12 -20.63
CA ASN A 294 0.12 -11.04 -21.60
C ASN A 294 1.39 -10.20 -21.34
N PRO A 295 2.48 -10.42 -22.09
CA PRO A 295 3.76 -9.74 -21.85
C PRO A 295 3.71 -8.22 -22.11
N ASN A 296 2.70 -7.74 -22.84
CA ASN A 296 2.54 -6.32 -23.13
C ASN A 296 1.90 -5.52 -21.99
N LEU A 297 1.30 -6.18 -21.00
CA LEU A 297 0.71 -5.49 -19.85
C LEU A 297 1.81 -4.93 -18.95
N SER A 298 1.57 -3.70 -18.49
CA SER A 298 2.43 -3.05 -17.51
C SER A 298 2.13 -3.57 -16.11
N PHE A 299 3.15 -3.92 -15.32
CA PHE A 299 3.01 -4.37 -13.95
C PHE A 299 3.76 -3.45 -12.99
N GLY A 300 3.07 -2.98 -11.95
CA GLY A 300 3.65 -2.10 -10.95
C GLY A 300 3.42 -2.50 -9.52
N LEU A 301 4.38 -2.14 -8.69
CA LEU A 301 4.31 -2.31 -7.24
C LEU A 301 3.93 -1.00 -6.57
N ASN A 302 2.82 -1.01 -5.83
CA ASN A 302 2.49 0.04 -4.88
C ASN A 302 3.33 -0.17 -3.61
N VAL A 303 4.27 0.73 -3.36
CA VAL A 303 5.28 0.60 -2.31
C VAL A 303 4.85 1.38 -1.08
N TRP A 304 4.62 0.66 0.01
CA TRP A 304 4.15 1.19 1.28
C TRP A 304 5.02 2.34 1.82
N ASN A 305 4.40 3.33 2.45
CA ASN A 305 5.12 4.45 3.08
C ASN A 305 6.11 3.99 4.18
N ARG A 306 5.83 2.87 4.86
CA ARG A 306 6.77 2.27 5.82
C ARG A 306 8.11 1.92 5.18
N ASN A 307 8.18 1.66 3.87
CA ASN A 307 9.46 1.39 3.20
C ASN A 307 10.43 2.58 3.23
N HIS A 308 9.96 3.80 3.51
CA HIS A 308 10.83 4.95 3.76
C HIS A 308 10.71 5.56 5.16
N PHE A 309 9.71 5.18 5.98
CA PHE A 309 9.58 5.65 7.37
C PHE A 309 10.05 4.67 8.44
N ASN A 310 10.15 3.38 8.13
CA ASN A 310 10.55 2.37 9.10
C ASN A 310 11.93 1.79 8.72
N LEU A 311 12.86 1.81 9.67
CA LEU A 311 14.23 1.33 9.46
C LEU A 311 14.27 -0.13 9.01
N ILE A 312 13.55 -1.00 9.70
CA ILE A 312 13.53 -2.45 9.42
C ILE A 312 12.94 -2.68 8.03
N ARG A 313 11.80 -2.05 7.74
CA ARG A 313 11.14 -2.17 6.43
C ARG A 313 12.01 -1.64 5.27
N LYS A 314 12.71 -0.51 5.46
CA LYS A 314 13.63 0.05 4.45
C LYS A 314 14.80 -0.88 4.15
N ILE A 315 15.31 -1.60 5.15
CA ILE A 315 16.35 -2.63 4.98
C ILE A 315 15.80 -3.83 4.20
N GLN A 316 14.58 -4.26 4.53
CA GLN A 316 13.95 -5.44 3.95
C GLN A 316 13.62 -5.29 2.45
N TRP A 317 13.37 -4.08 1.94
CA TRP A 317 12.87 -3.86 0.57
C TRP A 317 13.77 -2.96 -0.27
N PRO A 318 14.97 -3.44 -0.65
CA PRO A 318 15.87 -2.68 -1.50
C PRO A 318 15.26 -2.49 -2.90
N TRP A 319 15.47 -1.31 -3.48
CA TRP A 319 14.99 -0.99 -4.84
C TRP A 319 15.56 -1.93 -5.90
N LYS A 320 16.85 -2.28 -5.79
CA LYS A 320 17.56 -3.14 -6.76
C LYS A 320 16.91 -4.51 -6.94
N GLU A 321 16.30 -5.07 -5.89
CA GLU A 321 15.61 -6.35 -6.02
C GLU A 321 14.25 -6.17 -6.72
N GLN A 322 13.52 -5.10 -6.41
CA GLN A 322 12.18 -4.86 -6.95
C GLN A 322 12.15 -4.69 -8.48
N VAL A 323 13.24 -4.20 -9.10
CA VAL A 323 13.29 -4.03 -10.56
C VAL A 323 13.30 -5.35 -11.32
N GLU A 324 13.60 -6.47 -10.67
CA GLU A 324 13.56 -7.80 -11.30
C GLU A 324 12.13 -8.28 -11.56
N TYR A 325 11.13 -7.69 -10.89
CA TYR A 325 9.73 -8.10 -10.97
C TYR A 325 8.75 -6.92 -10.98
N SER A 326 9.18 -5.76 -11.52
CA SER A 326 8.28 -4.63 -11.73
C SER A 326 8.72 -3.76 -12.90
N ASP A 327 7.76 -3.36 -13.73
CA ASP A 327 8.02 -2.37 -14.80
C ASP A 327 8.04 -0.94 -14.23
N TRP A 328 7.35 -0.74 -13.10
CA TRP A 328 7.31 0.53 -12.39
C TRP A 328 7.02 0.34 -10.89
N VAL A 329 7.44 1.33 -10.10
CA VAL A 329 7.17 1.39 -8.66
C VAL A 329 6.43 2.67 -8.33
N LYS A 330 5.54 2.59 -7.34
CA LYS A 330 4.80 3.72 -6.78
C LYS A 330 5.05 3.86 -5.28
N PRO A 331 6.07 4.62 -4.86
CA PRO A 331 6.25 4.97 -3.45
C PRO A 331 5.08 5.82 -2.95
N ILE A 332 4.42 5.38 -1.87
CA ILE A 332 3.32 6.13 -1.24
C ILE A 332 3.87 7.29 -0.42
N THR A 333 3.65 8.53 -0.87
CA THR A 333 4.15 9.74 -0.20
C THR A 333 3.03 10.71 0.11
N TYR A 334 2.00 10.27 0.85
CA TYR A 334 0.84 11.12 1.21
C TYR A 334 1.27 12.20 2.21
N GLN A 335 1.78 13.29 1.67
CA GLN A 335 2.55 14.32 2.34
C GLN A 335 1.84 14.94 3.54
N HIS A 336 0.54 15.22 3.44
CA HIS A 336 -0.24 15.79 4.54
C HIS A 336 -0.46 14.81 5.69
N GLN A 337 -0.55 13.50 5.43
CA GLN A 337 -0.64 12.47 6.49
C GLN A 337 0.72 12.03 7.03
N SER A 338 1.77 12.22 6.25
CA SER A 338 3.07 11.59 6.46
C SER A 338 3.75 12.02 7.77
N GLY A 339 3.45 13.22 8.28
CA GLY A 339 4.02 13.68 9.54
C GLY A 339 3.61 12.84 10.75
N GLU A 340 2.32 12.49 10.86
CA GLU A 340 1.86 11.60 11.93
C GLU A 340 2.32 10.16 11.72
N ILE A 341 2.28 9.67 10.48
CA ILE A 341 2.70 8.31 10.15
C ILE A 341 4.17 8.11 10.51
N PHE A 342 5.03 9.07 10.15
CA PHE A 342 6.43 9.05 10.50
C PHE A 342 6.65 9.00 12.01
N GLN A 343 5.95 9.85 12.78
CA GLN A 343 6.05 9.86 14.24
C GLN A 343 5.61 8.51 14.84
N ARG A 344 4.51 7.93 14.34
CA ARG A 344 4.03 6.61 14.80
C ARG A 344 5.05 5.50 14.56
N GLU A 345 5.74 5.50 13.42
CA GLU A 345 6.78 4.49 13.13
C GLU A 345 7.99 4.65 14.06
N ILE A 346 8.39 5.88 14.38
CA ILE A 346 9.48 6.16 15.32
C ILE A 346 9.11 5.76 16.75
N ASP A 347 7.89 6.07 17.18
CA ASP A 347 7.40 5.79 18.53
C ASP A 347 7.42 4.29 18.87
N ILE A 348 7.34 3.40 17.87
CA ILE A 348 7.49 1.95 18.06
C ILE A 348 8.87 1.62 18.66
N PHE A 349 9.94 2.26 18.17
CA PHE A 349 11.29 2.07 18.68
C PHE A 349 11.48 2.76 20.03
N GLY A 350 10.93 3.97 20.19
CA GLY A 350 10.96 4.71 21.46
C GLY A 350 10.19 4.05 22.60
N LYS A 351 9.17 3.23 22.30
CA LYS A 351 8.45 2.43 23.32
C LYS A 351 9.11 1.09 23.59
N THR A 352 10.22 0.78 22.94
CA THR A 352 10.90 -0.51 23.04
C THR A 352 12.41 -0.33 23.29
N ILE A 353 13.24 -0.61 22.29
CA ILE A 353 14.68 -0.73 22.45
C ILE A 353 15.40 0.62 22.57
N LEU A 354 14.73 1.72 22.22
CA LEU A 354 15.27 3.09 22.28
C LEU A 354 14.51 4.00 23.26
N ASN A 355 13.95 3.42 24.32
CA ASN A 355 13.17 4.15 25.33
C ASN A 355 13.98 5.13 26.19
N ASP A 356 15.32 5.06 26.13
CA ASP A 356 16.21 6.00 26.80
C ASP A 356 16.35 7.34 26.03
N LEU A 357 15.90 7.40 24.77
CA LEU A 357 15.93 8.60 23.94
C LEU A 357 14.60 9.36 24.02
N SER A 358 14.67 10.69 24.04
CA SER A 358 13.47 11.52 23.89
C SER A 358 12.88 11.39 22.48
N SER A 359 11.57 11.65 22.35
CA SER A 359 10.89 11.67 21.05
C SER A 359 11.58 12.61 20.04
N ALA A 360 12.04 13.79 20.49
CA ALA A 360 12.74 14.74 19.63
C ALA A 360 14.11 14.24 19.14
N GLU A 361 14.86 13.52 19.99
CA GLU A 361 16.13 12.89 19.59
C GLU A 361 15.89 11.77 18.59
N LEU A 362 14.90 10.91 18.86
CA LEU A 362 14.52 9.82 17.97
C LEU A 362 14.12 10.35 16.60
N THR A 363 13.23 11.34 16.52
CA THR A 363 12.79 11.91 15.24
C THR A 363 13.96 12.47 14.44
N LYS A 364 14.91 13.17 15.07
CA LYS A 364 16.11 13.69 14.40
C LYS A 364 17.03 12.57 13.89
N VAL A 365 17.28 11.55 14.72
CA VAL A 365 18.14 10.41 14.36
C VAL A 365 17.54 9.62 13.21
N PHE A 366 16.27 9.23 13.30
CA PHE A 366 15.58 8.47 12.26
C PHE A 366 15.42 9.27 10.98
N ALA A 367 15.13 10.58 11.06
CA ALA A 367 15.09 11.43 9.87
C ALA A 367 16.42 11.41 9.12
N LYS A 368 17.55 11.50 9.83
CA LYS A 368 18.87 11.43 9.21
C LYS A 368 19.19 10.06 8.61
N ILE A 369 18.85 8.98 9.29
CA ILE A 369 19.07 7.60 8.80
C ILE A 369 18.21 7.33 7.55
N LEU A 370 16.96 7.79 7.57
CA LEU A 370 15.98 7.50 6.52
C LEU A 370 15.99 8.52 5.37
N GLY A 371 16.72 9.62 5.49
CA GLY A 371 16.81 10.67 4.47
C GLY A 371 15.59 11.59 4.45
N ILE A 372 14.94 11.82 5.59
CA ILE A 372 13.81 12.77 5.72
C ILE A 372 14.39 14.18 5.95
N ASN A 373 14.44 14.97 4.87
CA ASN A 373 15.09 16.28 4.84
C ASN A 373 14.12 17.44 5.15
N GLU A 374 13.43 17.39 6.28
CA GLU A 374 12.56 18.49 6.71
C GLU A 374 13.35 19.64 7.33
N THR A 375 12.87 20.87 7.13
CA THR A 375 13.44 22.08 7.75
C THR A 375 13.13 22.17 9.24
N SER A 376 12.04 21.55 9.70
CA SER A 376 11.65 21.45 11.10
C SER A 376 10.95 20.12 11.38
N PHE A 377 11.21 19.54 12.55
CA PHE A 377 10.50 18.34 13.03
C PHE A 377 9.42 18.67 14.07
N GLU A 378 9.10 19.95 14.26
CA GLU A 378 8.04 20.37 15.16
C GLU A 378 6.67 20.28 14.48
N ASN A 379 5.65 19.85 15.25
CA ASN A 379 4.25 19.81 14.84
C ASN A 379 4.01 19.09 13.50
N LEU A 380 4.76 18.00 13.24
CA LEU A 380 4.67 17.24 11.99
C LEU A 380 3.25 16.73 11.72
N THR A 381 2.51 16.33 12.75
CA THR A 381 1.11 15.90 12.61
C THR A 381 0.25 17.01 12.00
N GLN A 382 0.38 18.24 12.48
CA GLN A 382 -0.40 19.40 12.04
C GLN A 382 0.07 19.97 10.70
N ARG A 383 1.37 19.88 10.42
CA ARG A 383 1.99 20.47 9.23
C ARG A 383 2.05 19.52 8.04
N GLY A 384 2.12 18.21 8.30
CA GLY A 384 2.54 17.24 7.30
C GLY A 384 4.04 17.37 6.98
N LEU A 385 4.49 16.64 5.96
CA LEU A 385 5.82 16.80 5.38
C LEU A 385 5.76 17.70 4.14
N ASP A 386 6.79 18.50 3.92
CA ASP A 386 6.78 19.48 2.83
C ASP A 386 7.01 18.79 1.47
N PRO A 387 6.13 18.97 0.47
CA PRO A 387 6.31 18.38 -0.86
C PRO A 387 7.70 18.60 -1.48
N ASP A 388 8.25 19.81 -1.35
CA ASP A 388 9.47 20.22 -2.04
C ASP A 388 10.73 19.54 -1.47
N THR A 389 10.66 19.08 -0.22
CA THR A 389 11.73 18.32 0.43
C THR A 389 11.42 16.83 0.46
N TYR A 390 10.25 16.45 0.96
CA TYR A 390 9.88 15.06 1.20
C TYR A 390 9.62 14.30 -0.09
N ILE A 391 8.65 14.74 -0.91
CA ILE A 391 8.33 14.06 -2.18
C ILE A 391 9.54 14.10 -3.11
N TYR A 392 10.19 15.27 -3.21
CA TYR A 392 11.40 15.40 -4.04
C TYR A 392 12.49 14.41 -3.62
N THR A 393 12.83 14.31 -2.33
CA THR A 393 13.89 13.41 -1.86
C THR A 393 13.50 11.95 -2.04
N GLN A 394 12.29 11.55 -1.66
CA GLN A 394 11.85 10.16 -1.82
C GLN A 394 11.78 9.75 -3.30
N CYS A 395 11.34 10.65 -4.18
CA CYS A 395 11.34 10.41 -5.62
C CYS A 395 12.77 10.27 -6.16
N LYS A 396 13.67 11.18 -5.79
CA LYS A 396 15.08 11.15 -6.22
C LYS A 396 15.80 9.89 -5.76
N ASP A 397 15.54 9.47 -4.52
CA ASP A 397 16.10 8.23 -3.97
C ASP A 397 15.53 6.99 -4.66
N ALA A 398 14.23 6.98 -4.97
CA ALA A 398 13.62 5.90 -5.74
C ALA A 398 14.20 5.82 -7.16
N VAL A 399 14.29 6.95 -7.89
CA VAL A 399 14.88 7.00 -9.24
C VAL A 399 16.32 6.53 -9.24
N LYS A 400 17.11 6.95 -8.25
CA LYS A 400 18.48 6.47 -8.07
C LYS A 400 18.51 4.98 -7.74
N GLY A 401 17.62 4.51 -6.87
CA GLY A 401 17.60 3.15 -6.36
C GLY A 401 17.19 2.11 -7.40
N VAL A 402 16.23 2.44 -8.26
CA VAL A 402 15.80 1.55 -9.36
C VAL A 402 16.78 1.55 -10.52
N ASP A 403 17.67 2.56 -10.60
CA ASP A 403 18.75 2.65 -11.61
C ASP A 403 18.27 2.34 -13.04
N ARG A 404 17.14 2.97 -13.43
CA ARG A 404 16.46 2.78 -14.73
C ARG A 404 15.85 1.39 -15.00
N GLY A 405 15.93 0.46 -14.05
CA GLY A 405 15.33 -0.88 -14.16
C GLY A 405 13.81 -0.87 -14.11
N SER A 406 13.22 0.10 -13.40
CA SER A 406 11.78 0.34 -13.37
C SER A 406 11.49 1.84 -13.42
N LYS A 407 10.30 2.21 -13.90
CA LYS A 407 9.85 3.61 -13.85
C LYS A 407 9.41 3.99 -12.44
N VAL A 408 9.51 5.28 -12.11
CA VAL A 408 9.05 5.80 -10.80
C VAL A 408 7.83 6.69 -10.99
N TYR A 409 6.70 6.27 -10.44
CA TYR A 409 5.47 7.04 -10.40
C TYR A 409 5.10 7.38 -8.96
N MET A 410 5.24 8.64 -8.53
CA MET A 410 5.02 8.96 -7.12
C MET A 410 3.54 8.84 -6.71
N GLY A 411 3.27 8.19 -5.59
CA GLY A 411 1.94 8.13 -4.98
C GLY A 411 1.65 9.39 -4.18
N ILE A 412 0.92 10.34 -4.76
CA ILE A 412 0.61 11.64 -4.15
C ILE A 412 -0.71 11.55 -3.39
N GLY A 413 -0.70 11.96 -2.12
CA GLY A 413 -1.91 11.96 -1.30
C GLY A 413 -2.77 13.16 -1.62
N ILE A 414 -4.00 12.95 -2.06
CA ILE A 414 -5.02 13.99 -2.22
C ILE A 414 -6.16 13.63 -1.29
N ASP A 415 -6.38 14.46 -0.26
CA ASP A 415 -7.44 14.27 0.74
C ASP A 415 -7.49 12.85 1.31
N ALA A 416 -6.32 12.23 1.48
CA ALA A 416 -6.22 10.96 2.19
C ALA A 416 -6.87 11.12 3.57
N PRO A 417 -7.83 10.24 3.96
CA PRO A 417 -8.73 10.52 5.08
C PRO A 417 -8.04 10.79 6.40
N ARG A 418 -8.41 11.86 7.10
CA ARG A 418 -7.83 12.17 8.39
C ARG A 418 -8.45 11.32 9.51
N SER A 419 -7.62 10.89 10.45
CA SER A 419 -8.05 10.23 11.70
C SER A 419 -8.27 11.21 12.86
N SER A 420 -7.85 12.46 12.72
CA SER A 420 -8.07 13.51 13.73
C SER A 420 -8.19 14.90 13.08
N LYS A 421 -8.80 15.84 13.81
CA LYS A 421 -8.89 17.25 13.36
C LYS A 421 -7.54 17.96 13.33
N ASP A 422 -6.58 17.46 14.12
CA ASP A 422 -5.26 18.04 14.28
C ASP A 422 -4.29 17.63 13.16
N GLN A 423 -4.63 16.65 12.34
CA GLN A 423 -3.81 16.27 11.19
C GLN A 423 -3.83 17.34 10.10
N ALA A 424 -2.72 17.46 9.36
CA ALA A 424 -2.60 18.42 8.27
C ALA A 424 -3.66 18.21 7.18
N ILE A 425 -4.16 19.33 6.65
CA ILE A 425 -5.21 19.35 5.63
C ILE A 425 -4.55 19.40 4.25
N CYS A 426 -5.03 18.59 3.31
CA CYS A 426 -4.62 18.69 1.92
C CYS A 426 -5.18 19.97 1.29
N THR A 427 -4.34 20.66 0.51
CA THR A 427 -4.71 21.90 -0.18
C THR A 427 -4.34 21.83 -1.66
N PRO A 428 -4.88 22.72 -2.52
CA PRO A 428 -4.51 22.74 -3.93
C PRO A 428 -3.02 23.07 -4.12
N ASP A 429 -2.43 23.88 -3.23
CA ASP A 429 -0.99 24.19 -3.26
C ASP A 429 -0.14 22.96 -2.97
N ILE A 430 -0.49 22.17 -1.96
CA ILE A 430 0.21 20.92 -1.64
C ILE A 430 0.14 19.97 -2.84
N ALA A 431 -1.04 19.80 -3.45
CA ALA A 431 -1.22 18.96 -4.63
C ALA A 431 -0.34 19.44 -5.82
N TYR A 432 -0.36 20.75 -6.09
CA TYR A 432 0.45 21.40 -7.11
C TYR A 432 1.96 21.16 -6.91
N ARG A 433 2.48 21.48 -5.72
CA ARG A 433 3.91 21.32 -5.41
C ARG A 433 4.35 19.87 -5.42
N SER A 434 3.49 18.93 -5.00
CA SER A 434 3.77 17.49 -5.04
C SER A 434 4.05 16.98 -6.46
N VAL A 435 3.26 17.44 -7.44
CA VAL A 435 3.46 17.09 -8.85
C VAL A 435 4.77 17.69 -9.38
N LEU A 436 5.03 18.98 -9.11
CA LEU A 436 6.27 19.61 -9.55
C LEU A 436 7.51 18.97 -8.94
N ALA A 437 7.48 18.67 -7.63
CA ALA A 437 8.56 18.00 -6.91
C ALA A 437 8.88 16.63 -7.52
N THR A 438 7.85 15.88 -7.91
CA THR A 438 7.99 14.57 -8.58
C THR A 438 8.78 14.69 -9.88
N TYR A 439 8.35 15.56 -10.80
CA TYR A 439 9.05 15.71 -12.08
C TYR A 439 10.43 16.35 -11.95
N LYS A 440 10.60 17.30 -11.02
CA LYS A 440 11.90 17.92 -10.73
C LYS A 440 12.92 16.90 -10.20
N ALA A 441 12.47 15.89 -9.47
CA ALA A 441 13.30 14.80 -8.96
C ALA A 441 13.66 13.73 -10.00
N GLY A 442 13.06 13.80 -11.20
CA GLY A 442 13.26 12.82 -12.27
C GLY A 442 12.21 11.70 -12.31
N GLY A 443 11.14 11.79 -11.51
CA GLY A 443 10.00 10.88 -11.61
C GLY A 443 9.34 10.96 -12.98
N GLU A 444 8.83 9.84 -13.47
CA GLU A 444 8.27 9.72 -14.83
C GLU A 444 6.76 9.92 -14.88
N GLY A 445 6.13 10.07 -13.72
CA GLY A 445 4.70 10.25 -13.57
C GLY A 445 4.28 10.23 -12.10
N PHE A 446 2.98 10.19 -11.87
CA PHE A 446 2.41 10.09 -10.53
C PHE A 446 1.09 9.33 -10.53
N VAL A 447 0.65 8.96 -9.33
CA VAL A 447 -0.66 8.40 -9.07
C VAL A 447 -1.29 9.16 -7.92
N LEU A 448 -2.45 9.76 -8.15
CA LEU A 448 -3.24 10.41 -7.11
C LEU A 448 -3.97 9.35 -6.29
N SER A 449 -3.92 9.50 -4.97
CA SER A 449 -4.25 8.47 -4.01
C SER A 449 -4.88 9.04 -2.73
N PRO A 450 -5.61 8.26 -1.92
CA PRO A 450 -5.86 6.83 -2.06
C PRO A 450 -7.10 6.47 -2.88
N ASN A 451 -8.09 7.37 -3.02
CA ASN A 451 -9.31 7.10 -3.78
C ASN A 451 -10.00 8.40 -4.22
N TYR A 452 -10.40 8.51 -5.48
CA TYR A 452 -11.12 9.67 -6.01
C TYR A 452 -12.36 10.04 -5.19
N SER A 453 -13.09 9.06 -4.65
CA SER A 453 -14.28 9.30 -3.82
C SER A 453 -14.03 10.06 -2.50
N SER A 454 -12.77 10.32 -2.13
CA SER A 454 -12.40 11.17 -1.00
C SER A 454 -11.73 12.50 -1.40
N MET A 455 -11.39 12.68 -2.68
CA MET A 455 -10.65 13.84 -3.18
C MET A 455 -11.59 15.01 -3.42
N LYS A 456 -11.17 16.23 -3.09
CA LYS A 456 -11.89 17.43 -3.53
C LYS A 456 -11.40 17.82 -4.92
N LEU A 457 -12.31 18.08 -5.85
CA LEU A 457 -11.98 18.59 -7.18
C LEU A 457 -11.21 19.91 -7.10
N SER A 458 -11.53 20.75 -6.12
CA SER A 458 -10.77 21.96 -5.82
C SER A 458 -9.29 21.69 -5.50
N ASN A 459 -8.97 20.59 -4.81
CA ASN A 459 -7.57 20.17 -4.59
C ASN A 459 -6.93 19.58 -5.86
N LEU A 460 -7.72 18.85 -6.66
CA LEU A 460 -7.29 18.33 -7.97
C LEU A 460 -6.98 19.45 -8.98
N ASP A 461 -7.60 20.63 -8.85
CA ASP A 461 -7.25 21.80 -9.67
C ASP A 461 -5.78 22.22 -9.48
N GLY A 462 -5.19 21.94 -8.30
CA GLY A 462 -3.74 22.10 -8.07
C GLY A 462 -2.89 21.18 -8.95
N VAL A 463 -3.31 19.93 -9.14
CA VAL A 463 -2.68 18.98 -10.07
C VAL A 463 -2.79 19.49 -11.50
N ALA A 464 -3.99 19.91 -11.91
CA ALA A 464 -4.23 20.45 -13.25
C ALA A 464 -3.32 21.65 -13.55
N LYS A 465 -3.18 22.56 -12.57
CA LYS A 465 -2.28 23.71 -12.66
C LYS A 465 -0.82 23.28 -12.89
N ALA A 466 -0.34 22.29 -12.14
CA ALA A 466 1.03 21.79 -12.28
C ALA A 466 1.25 21.14 -13.66
N LEU A 467 0.30 20.32 -14.13
CA LEU A 467 0.38 19.68 -15.44
C LEU A 467 0.38 20.70 -16.59
N LYS A 468 -0.38 21.80 -16.46
CA LYS A 468 -0.38 22.92 -17.43
C LYS A 468 0.95 23.64 -17.47
N GLU A 469 1.55 23.93 -16.31
CA GLU A 469 2.87 24.54 -16.20
C GLU A 469 3.96 23.67 -16.85
N LEU A 470 3.89 22.35 -16.61
CA LEU A 470 4.78 21.36 -17.21
C LEU A 470 4.50 21.09 -18.69
N LYS A 471 3.43 21.67 -19.26
CA LYS A 471 2.96 21.49 -20.64
C LYS A 471 2.59 20.04 -20.98
N ILE A 472 2.27 19.24 -19.97
CA ILE A 472 1.81 17.84 -20.09
C ILE A 472 0.31 17.80 -20.38
N PHE A 473 -0.43 18.79 -19.88
CA PHE A 473 -1.87 18.92 -20.07
C PHE A 473 -2.20 20.28 -20.68
N LYS A 474 -3.14 20.29 -21.61
CA LYS A 474 -3.80 21.50 -22.11
C LYS A 474 -5.29 21.22 -22.12
N ASN A 475 -6.08 22.17 -21.64
CA ASN A 475 -7.48 22.20 -22.01
C ASN A 475 -7.54 22.78 -23.43
N GLU A 476 -8.47 22.28 -24.24
CA GLU A 476 -8.98 23.07 -25.36
C GLU A 476 -9.68 24.33 -24.85
#